data_AF-A0A136MST5-F1
#
_entry.id   AF-A0A136MST5-F1
#
_cell.length_a   1.000
_cell.length_b   1.000
_cell.length_c   1.000
_cell.angle_alpha   90.00
_cell.angle_beta   90.00
_cell.angle_gamma   90.00
#
_symmetry.space_group_name_H-M   'P 1'
#
loop_
_entity.id
_entity.type
_entity.pdbx_description
1 polymer ?
#
loop_
_entity_poly.entity_id
_entity_poly.type
_entity_poly.pdbx_seq_one_letter_code
_entity_poly.pdbx_strand_id
1 'polypeptide(L)'
;MLVTLAFFHPLLIFPFLFSTIFLYLDYPSQRNYLKGGFLFYFFLLLIKSLFFKTSYDSTAMGGIKNFIELFPDYLFLNSNKQFVLDIVNKYYLLVLVFLGMTYYYVKKSKFTKAFLIATFFIGYLLLVNVSYPKGAESFYLENLYLPLSIFVTLPYVFDLKLNNKVYLSLLILILGISLLRISINHKIYSSRVALLENYMSETQYLPEKKIIITEKQFPMDTLMMSWATPYEFWLLSTTSKNETRSIMITDDINEVEWTKNYNKKFVTKWGAFDYSELPTKYFIFDDTTFYHFIN
;
A
#
# COMPACT_ATOMS: atom_id res chain seq x y z
N MET A 1 15.02 -6.49 12.72
CA MET A 1 14.70 -5.75 11.48
C MET A 1 14.51 -6.66 10.27
N LEU A 2 15.49 -7.52 9.90
CA LEU A 2 15.37 -8.40 8.72
C LEU A 2 14.20 -9.39 8.78
N VAL A 3 13.92 -9.94 9.96
CA VAL A 3 12.72 -10.77 10.21
C VAL A 3 11.45 -9.98 9.90
N THR A 4 11.31 -8.79 10.48
CA THR A 4 10.15 -7.92 10.22
C THR A 4 9.98 -7.60 8.73
N LEU A 5 11.07 -7.27 8.03
CA LEU A 5 11.04 -6.99 6.59
C LEU A 5 10.53 -8.18 5.77
N ALA A 6 10.96 -9.40 6.08
CA ALA A 6 10.55 -10.60 5.34
C ALA A 6 9.04 -10.86 5.47
N PHE A 7 8.48 -10.61 6.67
CA PHE A 7 7.07 -10.82 6.94
C PHE A 7 6.18 -9.65 6.50
N PHE A 8 6.73 -8.44 6.33
CA PHE A 8 5.95 -7.24 6.02
C PHE A 8 5.32 -7.22 4.62
N HIS A 9 6.12 -7.34 3.55
CA HIS A 9 5.59 -7.32 2.18
C HIS A 9 6.53 -8.04 1.20
N PRO A 10 6.02 -8.92 0.29
CA PRO A 10 6.87 -9.72 -0.60
C PRO A 10 7.74 -8.89 -1.53
N LEU A 11 7.25 -7.73 -2.00
CA LEU A 11 8.00 -6.85 -2.90
C LEU A 11 9.21 -6.16 -2.24
N LEU A 12 9.38 -6.22 -0.91
CA LEU A 12 10.55 -5.62 -0.25
C LEU A 12 11.88 -6.29 -0.59
N ILE A 13 11.85 -7.47 -1.22
CA ILE A 13 13.05 -8.08 -1.77
C ILE A 13 13.77 -7.17 -2.78
N PHE A 14 13.03 -6.40 -3.59
CA PHE A 14 13.62 -5.53 -4.61
C PHE A 14 14.37 -4.32 -4.02
N PRO A 15 13.77 -3.46 -3.16
CA PRO A 15 14.50 -2.38 -2.51
C PRO A 15 15.64 -2.88 -1.63
N PHE A 16 15.48 -4.04 -0.99
CA PHE A 16 16.55 -4.62 -0.18
C PHE A 16 17.73 -5.13 -1.03
N LEU A 17 17.45 -5.85 -2.13
CA LEU A 17 18.47 -6.29 -3.09
C LEU A 17 19.20 -5.09 -3.71
N PHE A 18 18.46 -4.07 -4.16
CA PHE A 18 19.05 -2.84 -4.67
C PHE A 18 19.99 -2.20 -3.66
N SER A 19 19.51 -2.00 -2.42
CA SER A 19 20.31 -1.36 -1.36
C SER A 19 21.56 -2.16 -1.05
N THR A 20 21.46 -3.49 -1.04
CA THR A 20 22.59 -4.39 -0.84
C THR A 20 23.62 -4.24 -1.96
N ILE A 21 23.20 -4.30 -3.23
CA ILE A 21 24.11 -4.15 -4.37
C ILE A 21 24.74 -2.76 -4.38
N PHE A 22 23.94 -1.71 -4.16
CA PHE A 22 24.42 -0.33 -4.13
C PHE A 22 25.53 -0.13 -3.08
N LEU A 23 25.28 -0.54 -1.83
CA LEU A 23 26.27 -0.44 -0.75
C LEU A 23 27.46 -1.37 -0.96
N TYR A 24 27.26 -2.53 -1.60
CA TYR A 24 28.34 -3.47 -1.91
C TYR A 24 29.38 -2.88 -2.88
N LEU A 25 28.94 -1.99 -3.79
CA LEU A 25 29.81 -1.28 -4.71
C LEU A 25 30.69 -0.25 -3.99
N ASP A 26 30.17 0.42 -2.96
CA ASP A 26 30.87 1.53 -2.28
C ASP A 26 31.67 1.13 -1.04
N TYR A 27 31.30 0.04 -0.36
CA TYR A 27 31.88 -0.35 0.93
C TYR A 27 32.52 -1.74 0.89
N PRO A 28 33.74 -1.88 0.32
CA PRO A 28 34.44 -3.16 0.23
C PRO A 28 34.61 -3.90 1.58
N SER A 29 34.85 -3.16 2.67
CA SER A 29 35.01 -3.72 4.02
C SER A 29 33.73 -4.34 4.60
N GLN A 30 32.56 -3.94 4.10
CA GLN A 30 31.26 -4.41 4.59
C GLN A 30 30.66 -5.53 3.74
N ARG A 31 31.33 -5.94 2.66
CA ARG A 31 30.80 -6.90 1.67
C ARG A 31 30.36 -8.23 2.27
N ASN A 32 31.09 -8.75 3.25
CA ASN A 32 30.74 -10.01 3.90
C ASN A 32 29.46 -9.87 4.73
N TYR A 33 29.29 -8.75 5.45
CA TYR A 33 28.06 -8.46 6.19
C TYR A 33 26.86 -8.26 5.26
N LEU A 34 27.05 -7.55 4.14
CA LEU A 34 26.00 -7.35 3.14
C LEU A 34 25.56 -8.68 2.49
N LYS A 35 26.53 -9.53 2.11
CA LYS A 35 26.24 -10.88 1.60
C LYS A 35 25.52 -11.74 2.63
N GLY A 36 26.03 -11.79 3.86
CA GLY A 36 25.43 -12.57 4.94
C GLY A 36 24.01 -12.10 5.28
N GLY A 37 23.81 -10.78 5.37
CA GLY A 37 22.49 -10.18 5.58
C GLY A 37 21.52 -10.48 4.45
N PHE A 38 21.99 -10.45 3.20
CA PHE A 38 21.17 -10.82 2.04
C PHE A 38 20.76 -12.29 2.05
N LEU A 39 21.71 -13.20 2.26
CA LEU A 39 21.44 -14.64 2.34
C LEU A 39 20.49 -14.96 3.50
N PHE A 40 20.66 -14.33 4.65
CA PHE A 40 19.76 -14.50 5.79
C PHE A 40 18.34 -14.00 5.49
N TYR A 41 18.21 -12.83 4.88
CA TYR A 41 16.90 -12.31 4.47
C TYR A 41 16.21 -13.22 3.44
N PHE A 42 16.97 -13.71 2.45
CA PHE A 42 16.46 -14.63 1.44
C PHE A 42 16.00 -15.95 2.08
N PHE A 43 16.78 -16.49 3.02
CA PHE A 43 16.39 -17.67 3.80
C PHE A 43 15.08 -17.45 4.58
N LEU A 44 14.90 -16.30 5.21
CA LEU A 44 13.65 -15.94 5.89
C LEU A 44 12.45 -15.86 4.93
N LEU A 45 12.66 -15.31 3.72
CA LEU A 45 11.61 -15.29 2.69
C LEU A 45 11.22 -16.70 2.22
N LEU A 46 12.19 -17.61 2.10
CA LEU A 46 11.92 -19.01 1.79
C LEU A 46 11.09 -19.67 2.89
N ILE A 47 11.46 -19.47 4.17
CA ILE A 47 10.66 -19.94 5.31
C ILE A 47 9.23 -19.39 5.23
N LYS A 48 9.09 -18.07 5.04
CA LYS A 48 7.76 -17.45 4.92
C LYS A 48 6.95 -18.09 3.78
N SER A 49 7.56 -18.24 2.60
CA SER A 49 6.88 -18.78 1.41
C SER A 49 6.44 -20.23 1.58
N LEU A 50 7.20 -21.03 2.35
CA LEU A 50 6.90 -22.44 2.60
C LEU A 50 5.86 -22.64 3.71
N PHE A 51 5.97 -21.87 4.81
CA PHE A 51 5.20 -22.12 6.04
C PHE A 51 4.05 -21.13 6.29
N PHE A 52 4.08 -19.93 5.70
CA PHE A 52 3.16 -18.82 6.01
C PHE A 52 2.51 -18.24 4.74
N LYS A 53 1.97 -19.11 3.88
CA LYS A 53 1.26 -18.65 2.67
C LYS A 53 0.00 -17.89 3.05
N THR A 54 -0.11 -16.66 2.56
CA THR A 54 -1.31 -15.85 2.69
C THR A 54 -2.09 -15.83 1.37
N SER A 55 -3.41 -15.62 1.46
CA SER A 55 -4.26 -15.43 0.27
C SER A 55 -3.81 -14.21 -0.54
N TYR A 56 -3.36 -13.15 0.13
CA TYR A 56 -2.80 -11.95 -0.49
C TYR A 56 -1.56 -12.26 -1.36
N ASP A 57 -0.59 -12.99 -0.81
CA ASP A 57 0.64 -13.35 -1.54
C ASP A 57 0.34 -14.23 -2.76
N SER A 58 -0.66 -15.13 -2.64
CA SER A 58 -1.06 -16.04 -3.71
C SER A 58 -1.68 -15.30 -4.89
N THR A 59 -2.56 -14.33 -4.62
CA THR A 59 -3.16 -13.46 -5.66
C THR A 59 -2.10 -12.57 -6.31
N ALA A 60 -1.19 -11.99 -5.51
CA ALA A 60 -0.12 -11.14 -6.04
C ALA A 60 0.84 -11.91 -6.96
N MET A 61 1.13 -13.18 -6.66
CA MET A 61 1.97 -14.03 -7.53
C MET A 61 1.30 -14.41 -8.85
N GLY A 62 -0.04 -14.35 -8.94
CA GLY A 62 -0.78 -14.56 -10.20
C GLY A 62 -0.37 -13.59 -11.31
N GLY A 63 0.00 -12.35 -10.94
CA GLY A 63 0.42 -11.31 -11.87
C GLY A 63 1.72 -11.62 -12.65
N ILE A 64 2.51 -12.59 -12.19
CA ILE A 64 3.75 -13.00 -12.88
C ILE A 64 3.42 -13.64 -14.24
N LYS A 65 2.29 -14.34 -14.39
CA LYS A 65 1.89 -14.97 -15.66
C LYS A 65 1.71 -13.95 -16.78
N ASN A 66 1.29 -12.74 -16.43
CA ASN A 66 1.10 -11.63 -17.37
C ASN A 66 2.39 -11.23 -18.09
N PHE A 67 3.57 -11.52 -17.53
CA PHE A 67 4.82 -11.32 -18.25
C PHE A 67 4.87 -12.19 -19.49
N ILE A 68 4.45 -13.44 -19.43
CA ILE A 68 4.48 -14.31 -20.61
C ILE A 68 3.31 -13.94 -21.54
N GLU A 69 2.12 -13.73 -20.98
CA GLU A 69 0.90 -13.53 -21.76
C GLU A 69 0.83 -12.18 -22.50
N LEU A 70 1.42 -11.12 -21.95
CA LEU A 70 1.35 -9.76 -22.52
C LEU A 70 2.61 -9.36 -23.29
N PHE A 71 3.56 -10.27 -23.47
CA PHE A 71 4.74 -9.98 -24.28
C PHE A 71 4.37 -9.97 -25.77
N PRO A 72 4.80 -8.97 -26.57
CA PRO A 72 5.69 -7.84 -26.25
C PRO A 72 4.97 -6.52 -25.90
N ASP A 73 3.65 -6.52 -25.77
CA ASP A 73 2.79 -5.33 -25.67
C ASP A 73 2.82 -4.60 -24.31
N TYR A 74 3.85 -4.81 -23.50
CA TYR A 74 3.97 -4.20 -22.17
C TYR A 74 3.84 -2.68 -22.21
N LEU A 75 4.36 -2.01 -23.23
CA LEU A 75 4.40 -0.54 -23.28
C LEU A 75 3.01 0.10 -23.36
N PHE A 76 2.01 -0.61 -23.91
CA PHE A 76 0.69 -0.04 -24.20
C PHE A 76 -0.38 -0.38 -23.16
N LEU A 77 0.02 -1.02 -22.05
CA LEU A 77 -0.87 -1.36 -20.95
C LEU A 77 -1.53 -0.12 -20.34
N ASN A 78 -2.76 -0.27 -19.87
CA ASN A 78 -3.51 0.83 -19.24
C ASN A 78 -2.83 1.31 -17.95
N SER A 79 -2.18 0.42 -17.20
CA SER A 79 -1.34 0.78 -16.05
C SER A 79 -0.19 1.71 -16.40
N ASN A 80 0.47 1.51 -17.54
CA ASN A 80 1.52 2.42 -18.02
C ASN A 80 0.96 3.79 -18.39
N LYS A 81 -0.20 3.82 -19.08
CA LYS A 81 -0.88 5.10 -19.41
C LYS A 81 -1.26 5.86 -18.13
N GLN A 82 -1.84 5.16 -17.15
CA GLN A 82 -2.18 5.76 -15.86
C GLN A 82 -0.94 6.26 -15.13
N PHE A 83 0.15 5.48 -15.10
CA PHE A 83 1.39 5.91 -14.48
C PHE A 83 1.95 7.19 -15.11
N VAL A 84 1.92 7.31 -16.44
CA VAL A 84 2.36 8.54 -17.14
C VAL A 84 1.53 9.76 -16.72
N LEU A 85 0.21 9.60 -16.58
CA LEU A 85 -0.65 10.66 -16.05
C LEU A 85 -0.31 10.98 -14.58
N ASP A 86 -0.01 9.96 -13.78
CA ASP A 86 0.37 10.12 -12.38
C ASP A 86 1.77 10.74 -12.21
N ILE A 87 2.68 10.65 -13.19
CA ILE A 87 3.97 11.38 -13.14
C ILE A 87 3.72 12.87 -13.00
N VAL A 88 2.81 13.43 -13.78
CA VAL A 88 2.55 14.88 -13.78
C VAL A 88 1.91 15.32 -12.46
N ASN A 89 0.98 14.51 -11.93
CA ASN A 89 0.16 14.91 -10.79
C ASN A 89 0.73 14.49 -9.42
N LYS A 90 1.45 13.36 -9.37
CA LYS A 90 1.87 12.70 -8.12
C LYS A 90 3.37 12.45 -8.03
N TYR A 91 3.97 11.92 -9.10
CA TYR A 91 5.33 11.36 -9.07
C TYR A 91 6.41 12.25 -9.71
N TYR A 92 6.12 13.54 -9.95
CA TYR A 92 7.05 14.44 -10.63
C TYR A 92 8.38 14.57 -9.90
N LEU A 93 8.38 14.72 -8.57
CA LEU A 93 9.63 14.77 -7.79
C LEU A 93 10.44 13.47 -7.92
N LEU A 94 9.77 12.32 -7.91
CA LEU A 94 10.42 11.02 -8.05
C LEU A 94 11.17 10.92 -9.39
N VAL A 95 10.51 11.29 -10.49
CA VAL A 95 11.10 11.26 -11.84
C VAL A 95 12.20 12.30 -11.98
N LEU A 96 12.04 13.50 -11.43
CA LEU A 96 13.09 14.52 -11.45
C LEU A 96 14.36 14.06 -10.71
N VAL A 97 14.21 13.43 -9.54
CA VAL A 97 15.36 12.89 -8.79
C VAL A 97 15.98 11.71 -9.54
N PHE A 98 15.18 10.82 -10.14
CA PHE A 98 15.68 9.73 -10.99
C PHE A 98 16.53 10.24 -12.15
N LEU A 99 16.02 11.21 -12.92
CA LEU A 99 16.73 11.80 -14.05
C LEU A 99 17.99 12.54 -13.59
N GLY A 100 17.89 13.32 -12.50
CA GLY A 100 19.02 14.04 -11.91
C GLY A 100 20.15 13.11 -11.45
N MET A 101 19.82 12.02 -10.76
CA MET A 101 20.80 11.02 -10.32
C MET A 101 21.42 10.26 -11.50
N THR A 102 20.62 9.92 -12.49
CA THR A 102 21.11 9.26 -13.71
C THR A 102 22.10 10.16 -14.44
N TYR A 103 21.74 11.44 -14.67
CA TYR A 103 22.64 12.43 -15.27
C TYR A 103 23.92 12.62 -14.45
N TYR A 104 23.81 12.72 -13.12
CA TYR A 104 24.97 12.84 -12.23
C TYR A 104 25.95 11.66 -12.40
N TYR A 105 25.45 10.42 -12.43
CA TYR A 105 26.30 9.24 -12.59
C TYR A 105 26.92 9.12 -13.97
N VAL A 106 26.18 9.45 -15.03
CA VAL A 106 26.72 9.49 -16.40
C VAL A 106 27.83 10.53 -16.50
N LYS A 107 27.63 11.74 -15.96
CA LYS A 107 28.63 12.81 -15.95
C LYS A 107 29.88 12.45 -15.15
N LYS A 108 29.74 11.64 -14.09
CA LYS A 108 30.84 11.12 -13.28
C LYS A 108 31.42 9.81 -13.80
N SER A 109 31.00 9.36 -14.98
CA SER A 109 31.41 8.08 -15.59
C SER A 109 31.19 6.85 -14.70
N LYS A 110 30.26 6.93 -13.73
CA LYS A 110 29.88 5.81 -12.85
C LYS A 110 28.75 4.99 -13.50
N PHE A 111 28.99 4.44 -14.68
CA PHE A 111 27.96 3.76 -15.48
C PHE A 111 27.32 2.57 -14.77
N THR A 112 28.07 1.83 -13.95
CA THR A 112 27.52 0.71 -13.17
C THR A 112 26.40 1.14 -12.24
N LYS A 113 26.53 2.30 -11.58
CA LYS A 113 25.49 2.85 -10.70
C LYS A 113 24.31 3.41 -11.49
N ALA A 114 24.58 4.09 -12.61
CA ALA A 114 23.52 4.56 -13.51
C ALA A 114 22.66 3.39 -14.02
N PHE A 115 23.31 2.32 -14.49
CA PHE A 115 22.66 1.10 -14.93
C PHE A 115 21.86 0.45 -13.79
N LEU A 116 22.45 0.30 -12.60
CA LEU A 116 21.76 -0.27 -11.44
C LEU A 116 20.45 0.47 -11.12
N ILE A 117 20.48 1.80 -11.07
CA ILE A 117 19.30 2.60 -10.78
C ILE A 117 18.27 2.49 -11.90
N ALA A 118 18.69 2.58 -13.16
CA ALA A 118 17.79 2.43 -14.30
C ALA A 118 17.12 1.06 -14.34
N THR A 119 17.88 -0.03 -14.15
CA THR A 119 17.36 -1.40 -14.15
C THR A 119 16.36 -1.63 -13.02
N PHE A 120 16.68 -1.21 -11.79
CA PHE A 120 15.74 -1.41 -10.67
C PHE A 120 14.52 -0.51 -10.79
N PHE A 121 14.68 0.74 -11.20
CA PHE A 121 13.56 1.67 -11.36
C PHE A 121 12.61 1.21 -12.47
N ILE A 122 13.12 0.98 -13.68
CA ILE A 122 12.31 0.58 -14.84
C ILE A 122 11.81 -0.86 -14.67
N GLY A 123 12.66 -1.77 -14.22
CA GLY A 123 12.30 -3.18 -14.03
C GLY A 123 11.21 -3.35 -12.97
N TYR A 124 11.30 -2.63 -11.85
CA TYR A 124 10.26 -2.66 -10.82
C TYR A 124 8.97 -1.97 -11.27
N LEU A 125 9.07 -0.86 -12.01
CA LEU A 125 7.89 -0.23 -12.61
C LEU A 125 7.16 -1.20 -13.55
N LEU A 126 7.89 -1.91 -14.41
CA LEU A 126 7.33 -2.95 -15.28
C LEU A 126 6.72 -4.09 -14.46
N LEU A 127 7.38 -4.52 -13.38
CA LEU A 127 6.84 -5.52 -12.45
C LEU A 127 5.46 -5.15 -11.92
N VAL A 128 5.29 -3.92 -11.44
CA VAL A 128 3.98 -3.45 -10.95
C VAL A 128 2.98 -3.37 -12.10
N ASN A 129 3.36 -2.74 -13.22
CA ASN A 129 2.42 -2.42 -14.29
C ASN A 129 1.96 -3.64 -15.08
N VAL A 130 2.83 -4.62 -15.28
CA VAL A 130 2.50 -5.90 -15.92
C VAL A 130 1.70 -6.80 -14.98
N SER A 131 1.94 -6.73 -13.67
CA SER A 131 1.12 -7.47 -12.69
C SER A 131 -0.33 -6.94 -12.64
N TYR A 132 -0.55 -5.66 -12.97
CA TYR A 132 -1.86 -5.01 -12.99
C TYR A 132 -2.15 -4.35 -14.36
N PRO A 133 -2.30 -5.13 -15.45
CA PRO A 133 -2.27 -4.60 -16.82
C PRO A 133 -3.46 -3.70 -17.16
N LYS A 134 -4.62 -3.97 -16.55
CA LYS A 134 -5.83 -3.15 -16.65
C LYS A 134 -5.82 -1.94 -15.70
N GLY A 135 -4.79 -1.82 -14.86
CA GLY A 135 -4.79 -0.97 -13.69
C GLY A 135 -5.39 -1.67 -12.45
N ALA A 136 -5.36 -0.95 -11.34
CA ALA A 136 -6.05 -1.26 -10.10
C ALA A 136 -6.43 0.08 -9.45
N GLU A 137 -7.09 0.05 -8.31
CA GLU A 137 -7.40 1.26 -7.54
C GLU A 137 -6.14 2.13 -7.38
N SER A 138 -6.24 3.43 -7.70
CA SER A 138 -5.09 4.35 -7.73
C SER A 138 -4.35 4.36 -6.39
N PHE A 139 -5.10 4.29 -5.29
CA PHE A 139 -4.56 4.21 -3.94
C PHE A 139 -3.70 2.95 -3.72
N TYR A 140 -4.12 1.81 -4.25
CA TYR A 140 -3.40 0.55 -4.11
C TYR A 140 -2.11 0.54 -4.94
N LEU A 141 -2.16 1.03 -6.19
CA LEU A 141 -0.96 1.15 -7.03
C LEU A 141 0.07 2.13 -6.44
N GLU A 142 -0.38 3.22 -5.83
CA GLU A 142 0.49 4.19 -5.17
C GLU A 142 1.36 3.53 -4.08
N ASN A 143 0.77 2.65 -3.27
CA ASN A 143 1.51 1.85 -2.30
C ASN A 143 2.55 0.93 -2.97
N LEU A 144 2.20 0.30 -4.10
CA LEU A 144 3.13 -0.57 -4.83
C LEU A 144 4.30 0.20 -5.46
N TYR A 145 4.13 1.47 -5.81
CA TYR A 145 5.20 2.31 -6.36
C TYR A 145 6.14 2.91 -5.31
N LEU A 146 5.79 2.91 -4.02
CA LEU A 146 6.64 3.48 -2.96
C LEU A 146 8.10 3.01 -3.00
N PRO A 147 8.43 1.72 -3.28
CA PRO A 147 9.82 1.27 -3.37
C PRO A 147 10.66 1.96 -4.46
N LEU A 148 10.05 2.55 -5.50
CA LEU A 148 10.76 3.34 -6.49
C LEU A 148 11.51 4.51 -5.85
N SER A 149 10.97 5.07 -4.75
CA SER A 149 11.61 6.15 -4.00
C SER A 149 12.94 5.72 -3.40
N ILE A 150 13.08 4.47 -2.94
CA ILE A 150 14.33 3.95 -2.37
C ILE A 150 15.43 3.88 -3.42
N PHE A 151 15.09 3.49 -4.65
CA PHE A 151 16.06 3.38 -5.75
C PHE A 151 16.72 4.71 -6.13
N VAL A 152 16.06 5.83 -5.82
CA VAL A 152 16.60 7.17 -6.13
C VAL A 152 17.11 7.89 -4.89
N THR A 153 16.43 7.76 -3.75
CA THR A 153 16.78 8.47 -2.50
C THR A 153 18.05 7.91 -1.87
N LEU A 154 18.26 6.59 -1.92
CA LEU A 154 19.48 6.00 -1.35
C LEU A 154 20.73 6.51 -2.10
N PRO A 155 20.82 6.44 -3.43
CA PRO A 155 21.91 7.07 -4.18
C PRO A 155 22.03 8.57 -3.94
N TYR A 156 20.90 9.28 -3.85
CA TYR A 156 20.87 10.71 -3.58
C TYR A 156 21.54 11.05 -2.25
N VAL A 157 21.20 10.34 -1.17
CA VAL A 157 21.73 10.60 0.17
C VAL A 157 23.21 10.23 0.28
N PHE A 158 23.62 9.10 -0.28
CA PHE A 158 24.99 8.59 -0.10
C PHE A 158 26.03 9.24 -1.04
N ASP A 159 25.66 9.53 -2.29
CA ASP A 159 26.62 10.00 -3.29
C ASP A 159 26.59 11.51 -3.53
N LEU A 160 25.48 12.21 -3.26
CA LEU A 160 25.47 13.67 -3.30
C LEU A 160 25.89 14.21 -1.96
N LYS A 161 27.11 14.75 -1.88
CA LYS A 161 27.61 15.44 -0.69
C LYS A 161 27.14 16.90 -0.69
N LEU A 162 25.86 17.13 -0.44
CA LEU A 162 25.32 18.48 -0.32
C LEU A 162 25.64 19.08 1.06
N ASN A 163 25.69 20.40 1.16
CA ASN A 163 25.78 21.07 2.45
C ASN A 163 24.44 20.95 3.20
N ASN A 164 24.48 20.80 4.53
CA ASN A 164 23.33 20.80 5.43
C ASN A 164 22.30 21.91 5.14
N LYS A 165 22.75 23.12 4.76
CA LYS A 165 21.84 24.21 4.38
C LYS A 165 20.97 23.84 3.17
N VAL A 166 21.54 23.18 2.17
CA VAL A 166 20.83 22.75 0.97
C VAL A 166 19.85 21.62 1.31
N TYR A 167 20.27 20.65 2.13
CA TYR A 167 19.36 19.61 2.61
C TYR A 167 18.17 20.18 3.36
N LEU A 168 18.41 21.14 4.26
CA LEU A 168 17.34 21.82 5.01
C LEU A 168 16.40 22.57 4.07
N SER A 169 16.92 23.32 3.10
CA SER A 169 16.10 24.00 2.10
C SER A 169 15.24 23.05 1.29
N LEU A 170 15.80 21.92 0.85
CA LEU A 170 15.04 20.89 0.12
C LEU A 170 13.97 20.23 0.99
N LEU A 171 14.29 19.96 2.26
CA LEU A 171 13.32 19.42 3.21
C LEU A 171 12.15 20.40 3.40
N ILE A 172 12.43 21.68 3.64
CA ILE A 172 11.40 22.72 3.78
C ILE A 172 10.56 22.82 2.50
N LEU A 173 11.19 22.77 1.32
CA LEU A 173 10.48 22.78 0.04
C LEU A 173 9.55 21.56 -0.11
N ILE A 174 10.04 20.35 0.18
CA ILE A 174 9.25 19.11 0.10
C ILE A 174 8.08 19.14 1.10
N LEU A 175 8.32 19.63 2.32
CA LEU A 175 7.27 19.80 3.33
C LEU A 175 6.23 20.82 2.89
N GLY A 176 6.66 21.96 2.36
CA GLY A 176 5.75 23.00 1.84
C GLY A 176 4.88 22.49 0.69
N ILE A 177 5.48 21.79 -0.28
CA ILE A 177 4.75 21.15 -1.38
C ILE A 177 3.79 20.08 -0.84
N SER A 178 4.21 19.25 0.11
CA SER A 178 3.37 18.22 0.71
C SER A 178 2.16 18.82 1.43
N LEU A 179 2.36 19.87 2.23
CA LEU A 179 1.27 20.58 2.92
C LEU A 179 0.30 21.22 1.94
N LEU A 180 0.79 21.84 0.86
CA LEU A 180 -0.05 22.38 -0.19
C LEU A 180 -0.89 21.28 -0.85
N ARG A 181 -0.29 20.14 -1.18
CA ARG A 181 -1.02 18.98 -1.75
C ARG A 181 -2.08 18.46 -0.81
N ILE A 182 -1.78 18.34 0.49
CA ILE A 182 -2.76 17.94 1.51
C ILE A 182 -3.90 18.96 1.55
N SER A 183 -3.58 20.25 1.59
CA SER A 183 -4.59 21.32 1.60
C SER A 183 -5.48 21.32 0.37
N ILE A 184 -4.98 20.96 -0.81
CA ILE A 184 -5.79 20.89 -2.03
C ILE A 184 -6.66 19.62 -2.03
N ASN A 185 -6.12 18.48 -1.60
CA ASN A 185 -6.77 17.18 -1.75
C ASN A 185 -7.56 16.73 -0.51
N HIS A 186 -7.58 17.49 0.59
CA HIS A 186 -8.27 17.11 1.83
C HIS A 186 -9.77 16.86 1.65
N LYS A 187 -10.41 17.47 0.65
CA LYS A 187 -11.87 17.38 0.43
C LYS A 187 -12.32 15.94 0.26
N ILE A 188 -11.61 15.13 -0.54
CA ILE A 188 -11.99 13.73 -0.78
C ILE A 188 -11.98 12.93 0.54
N TYR A 189 -10.93 13.10 1.35
CA TYR A 189 -10.81 12.44 2.65
C TYR A 189 -11.86 12.93 3.65
N SER A 190 -12.15 14.24 3.65
CA SER A 190 -13.15 14.84 4.54
C SER A 190 -14.56 14.37 4.18
N SER A 191 -14.89 14.32 2.89
CA SER A 191 -16.16 13.77 2.39
C SER A 191 -16.32 12.30 2.77
N ARG A 192 -15.24 11.50 2.73
CA ARG A 192 -15.29 10.09 3.14
C ARG A 192 -15.61 9.93 4.63
N VAL A 193 -15.00 10.73 5.50
CA VAL A 193 -15.31 10.70 6.93
C VAL A 193 -16.76 11.12 7.17
N ALA A 194 -17.19 12.23 6.56
CA ALA A 194 -18.57 12.71 6.66
C ALA A 194 -19.59 11.69 6.17
N LEU A 195 -19.27 10.95 5.09
CA LEU A 195 -20.10 9.86 4.59
C LEU A 195 -20.29 8.77 5.66
N LEU A 196 -19.21 8.31 6.28
CA LEU A 196 -19.30 7.29 7.34
C LEU A 196 -20.05 7.81 8.58
N GLU A 197 -19.89 9.08 8.93
CA GLU A 197 -20.64 9.72 10.02
C GLU A 197 -22.14 9.84 9.72
N ASN A 198 -22.50 10.12 8.46
CA ASN A 198 -23.89 10.16 8.03
C ASN A 198 -24.54 8.77 8.11
N TYR A 199 -23.87 7.74 7.58
CA TYR A 199 -24.34 6.34 7.72
C TYR A 199 -24.45 5.94 9.19
N MET A 200 -23.51 6.33 10.05
CA MET A 200 -23.63 6.09 11.48
C MET A 200 -24.85 6.81 12.09
N SER A 201 -25.17 8.02 11.64
CA SER A 201 -26.33 8.77 12.13
C SER A 201 -27.65 8.15 11.66
N GLU A 202 -27.74 7.73 10.39
CA GLU A 202 -28.92 7.06 9.82
C GLU A 202 -29.19 5.72 10.48
N THR A 203 -28.13 4.97 10.77
CA THR A 203 -28.22 3.64 11.38
C THR A 203 -28.44 3.67 12.89
N GLN A 204 -28.42 4.85 13.52
CA GLN A 204 -28.67 5.00 14.96
C GLN A 204 -30.08 4.56 15.37
N TYR A 205 -31.04 4.69 14.47
CA TYR A 205 -32.44 4.34 14.74
C TYR A 205 -32.79 2.90 14.33
N LEU A 206 -31.86 2.19 13.68
CA LEU A 206 -32.07 0.79 13.34
C LEU A 206 -31.96 -0.07 14.61
N PRO A 207 -32.85 -1.05 14.78
CA PRO A 207 -32.72 -2.00 15.86
C PRO A 207 -31.41 -2.80 15.74
N GLU A 208 -30.95 -3.05 14.52
CA GLU A 208 -29.67 -3.70 14.22
C GLU A 208 -28.53 -2.67 14.10
N LYS A 209 -27.51 -2.79 14.95
CA LYS A 209 -26.30 -1.93 14.90
C LYS A 209 -25.21 -2.45 13.95
N LYS A 210 -25.56 -3.45 13.14
CA LYS A 210 -24.64 -4.22 12.30
C LYS A 210 -25.21 -4.39 10.91
N ILE A 211 -24.47 -3.94 9.91
CA ILE A 211 -24.94 -3.89 8.52
C ILE A 211 -23.93 -4.53 7.59
N ILE A 212 -24.44 -5.30 6.63
CA ILE A 212 -23.73 -5.74 5.43
C ILE A 212 -24.44 -5.10 4.24
N ILE A 213 -23.69 -4.39 3.39
CA ILE A 213 -24.20 -3.68 2.22
C ILE A 213 -23.33 -3.98 1.00
N THR A 214 -23.94 -4.00 -0.19
CA THR A 214 -23.16 -4.17 -1.43
C THR A 214 -22.45 -2.88 -1.85
N GLU A 215 -21.32 -3.02 -2.56
CA GLU A 215 -20.66 -1.88 -3.23
C GLU A 215 -21.59 -1.16 -4.21
N LYS A 216 -22.59 -1.84 -4.78
CA LYS A 216 -23.58 -1.24 -5.70
C LYS A 216 -24.51 -0.23 -5.00
N GLN A 217 -24.69 -0.35 -3.69
CA GLN A 217 -25.58 0.48 -2.90
C GLN A 217 -24.84 1.48 -2.02
N PHE A 218 -23.51 1.50 -2.13
CA PHE A 218 -22.65 2.42 -1.41
C PHE A 218 -22.01 3.40 -2.39
N PRO A 219 -21.82 4.69 -2.05
CA PRO A 219 -21.20 5.65 -2.95
C PRO A 219 -19.69 5.41 -3.07
N MET A 220 -19.32 4.47 -3.94
CA MET A 220 -17.94 4.03 -4.18
C MET A 220 -17.03 5.13 -4.73
N ASP A 221 -17.58 6.16 -5.38
CA ASP A 221 -16.78 7.32 -5.82
C ASP A 221 -16.18 8.11 -4.64
N THR A 222 -16.74 7.97 -3.44
CA THR A 222 -16.26 8.60 -2.20
C THR A 222 -15.48 7.61 -1.33
N LEU A 223 -15.80 6.32 -1.40
CA LEU A 223 -15.12 5.27 -0.64
C LEU A 223 -13.86 4.80 -1.36
N MET A 224 -12.71 4.85 -0.68
CA MET A 224 -11.43 4.47 -1.30
C MET A 224 -11.25 2.95 -1.42
N MET A 225 -11.64 2.19 -0.39
CA MET A 225 -11.52 0.74 -0.36
C MET A 225 -12.58 0.14 0.58
N SER A 226 -13.39 -0.79 0.09
CA SER A 226 -14.48 -1.43 0.85
C SER A 226 -13.98 -2.27 2.03
N TRP A 227 -12.87 -2.96 1.87
CA TRP A 227 -12.33 -3.89 2.88
C TRP A 227 -11.90 -3.23 4.20
N ALA A 228 -11.55 -1.93 4.16
CA ALA A 228 -11.13 -1.18 5.34
C ALA A 228 -12.32 -0.68 6.17
N THR A 229 -13.50 -0.58 5.54
CA THR A 229 -14.69 0.05 6.14
C THR A 229 -15.12 -0.53 7.48
N PRO A 230 -15.12 -1.86 7.73
CA PRO A 230 -15.44 -2.39 9.04
C PRO A 230 -14.59 -1.79 10.16
N TYR A 231 -13.29 -1.65 9.90
CA TYR A 231 -12.34 -1.11 10.88
C TYR A 231 -12.50 0.40 11.04
N GLU A 232 -12.71 1.13 9.94
CA GLU A 232 -12.89 2.58 9.98
C GLU A 232 -14.18 2.97 10.70
N PHE A 233 -15.27 2.27 10.41
CA PHE A 233 -16.57 2.53 11.01
C PHE A 233 -16.60 2.16 12.49
N TRP A 234 -15.95 1.05 12.87
CA TRP A 234 -15.73 0.70 14.27
C TRP A 234 -14.96 1.82 15.00
N LEU A 235 -13.84 2.26 14.44
CA LEU A 235 -13.00 3.28 15.08
C LEU A 235 -13.76 4.60 15.24
N LEU A 236 -14.46 5.03 14.19
CA LEU A 236 -15.26 6.25 14.20
C LEU A 236 -16.41 6.17 15.22
N SER A 237 -17.18 5.08 15.22
CA SER A 237 -18.30 4.91 16.17
C SER A 237 -17.83 4.89 17.62
N THR A 238 -16.76 4.15 17.91
CA THR A 238 -16.24 4.04 19.27
C THR A 238 -15.71 5.38 19.77
N THR A 239 -14.94 6.09 18.93
CA THR A 239 -14.32 7.36 19.36
C THR A 239 -15.32 8.53 19.44
N SER A 240 -16.34 8.55 18.60
CA SER A 240 -17.30 9.66 18.53
C SER A 240 -18.57 9.44 19.38
N LYS A 241 -18.98 8.20 19.60
CA LYS A 241 -20.24 7.85 20.28
C LYS A 241 -20.06 6.98 21.53
N ASN A 242 -18.82 6.54 21.83
CA ASN A 242 -18.53 5.63 22.92
C ASN A 242 -19.32 4.31 22.85
N GLU A 243 -19.64 3.87 21.62
CA GLU A 243 -20.23 2.57 21.32
C GLU A 243 -19.61 2.03 20.03
N THR A 244 -19.41 0.72 19.94
CA THR A 244 -18.91 0.12 18.71
C THR A 244 -20.06 -0.33 17.80
N ARG A 245 -19.99 0.09 16.53
CA ARG A 245 -20.88 -0.37 15.46
C ARG A 245 -20.10 -1.04 14.33
N SER A 246 -20.79 -1.83 13.52
CA SER A 246 -20.18 -2.56 12.40
C SER A 246 -20.91 -2.27 11.09
N ILE A 247 -20.15 -1.88 10.06
CA ILE A 247 -20.59 -1.91 8.67
C ILE A 247 -19.59 -2.72 7.87
N MET A 248 -20.08 -3.62 7.03
CA MET A 248 -19.25 -4.31 6.05
C MET A 248 -19.79 -4.02 4.66
N ILE A 249 -18.88 -3.61 3.78
CA ILE A 249 -19.17 -3.35 2.38
C ILE A 249 -18.54 -4.49 1.60
N THR A 250 -19.34 -5.17 0.77
CA THR A 250 -18.92 -6.35 0.00
C THR A 250 -19.31 -6.20 -1.47
N ASP A 251 -18.52 -6.76 -2.36
CA ASP A 251 -18.83 -6.85 -3.79
C ASP A 251 -19.90 -7.91 -4.08
N ASP A 252 -19.90 -9.00 -3.30
CA ASP A 252 -20.90 -10.07 -3.35
C ASP A 252 -21.42 -10.42 -1.94
N ILE A 253 -22.74 -10.43 -1.76
CA ILE A 253 -23.39 -10.81 -0.51
C ILE A 253 -23.33 -12.32 -0.28
N ASN A 254 -23.33 -13.12 -1.34
CA ASN A 254 -23.30 -14.58 -1.23
C ASN A 254 -22.00 -15.06 -0.55
N GLU A 255 -20.89 -14.35 -0.77
CA GLU A 255 -19.60 -14.65 -0.13
C GLU A 255 -19.60 -14.46 1.40
N VAL A 256 -20.57 -13.70 1.93
CA VAL A 256 -20.66 -13.36 3.36
C VAL A 256 -21.93 -13.87 4.02
N GLU A 257 -22.78 -14.61 3.30
CA GLU A 257 -24.05 -15.14 3.82
C GLU A 257 -23.85 -16.07 5.02
N TRP A 258 -22.71 -16.77 5.09
CA TRP A 258 -22.33 -17.62 6.23
C TRP A 258 -22.28 -16.87 7.58
N THR A 259 -22.23 -15.53 7.55
CA THR A 259 -22.18 -14.67 8.73
C THR A 259 -23.57 -14.28 9.28
N LYS A 260 -24.66 -14.67 8.59
CA LYS A 260 -26.04 -14.24 8.92
C LYS A 260 -26.47 -14.56 10.35
N ASN A 261 -25.98 -15.66 10.90
CA ASN A 261 -26.30 -16.10 12.25
C ASN A 261 -25.30 -15.59 13.31
N TYR A 262 -24.42 -14.63 12.96
CA TYR A 262 -23.48 -14.06 13.90
C TYR A 262 -24.05 -12.84 14.59
N ASN A 263 -24.15 -12.94 15.92
CA ASN A 263 -24.61 -11.85 16.76
C ASN A 263 -23.56 -11.34 17.76
N LYS A 264 -22.46 -12.08 17.95
CA LYS A 264 -21.33 -11.72 18.83
C LYS A 264 -19.98 -11.75 18.12
N LYS A 265 -19.99 -11.53 16.80
CA LYS A 265 -18.77 -11.47 16.00
C LYS A 265 -18.66 -10.14 15.26
N PHE A 266 -17.44 -9.67 15.12
CA PHE A 266 -17.08 -8.56 14.25
C PHE A 266 -16.67 -9.12 12.89
N VAL A 267 -17.51 -8.87 11.88
CA VAL A 267 -17.35 -9.41 10.54
C VAL A 267 -16.60 -8.43 9.65
N THR A 268 -15.60 -8.94 8.93
CA THR A 268 -14.75 -8.20 8.01
C THR A 268 -14.51 -9.01 6.73
N LYS A 269 -13.90 -8.41 5.70
CA LYS A 269 -13.51 -9.13 4.48
C LYS A 269 -12.58 -10.32 4.74
N TRP A 270 -11.80 -10.28 5.82
CA TRP A 270 -10.77 -11.27 6.11
C TRP A 270 -11.18 -12.32 7.14
N GLY A 271 -12.38 -12.22 7.70
CA GLY A 271 -12.88 -13.15 8.70
C GLY A 271 -13.87 -12.52 9.68
N ALA A 272 -14.34 -13.35 10.60
CA ALA A 272 -15.23 -12.97 11.68
C ALA A 272 -14.56 -13.27 13.03
N PHE A 273 -14.49 -12.26 13.89
CA PHE A 273 -13.77 -12.33 15.16
C PHE A 273 -14.75 -12.28 16.33
N ASP A 274 -14.63 -13.19 17.29
CA ASP A 274 -15.51 -13.19 18.45
C ASP A 274 -15.25 -11.97 19.33
N TYR A 275 -16.29 -11.32 19.83
CA TYR A 275 -16.15 -10.11 20.67
C TYR A 275 -15.27 -10.34 21.90
N SER A 276 -15.27 -11.56 22.45
CA SER A 276 -14.43 -11.94 23.60
C SER A 276 -12.93 -11.98 23.29
N GLU A 277 -12.55 -12.11 22.02
CA GLU A 277 -11.15 -12.10 21.57
C GLU A 277 -10.64 -10.68 21.30
N LEU A 278 -11.56 -9.71 21.19
CA LEU A 278 -11.23 -8.34 20.85
C LEU A 278 -10.90 -7.53 22.11
N PRO A 279 -9.90 -6.64 22.07
CA PRO A 279 -9.55 -5.82 23.24
C PRO A 279 -10.68 -4.86 23.62
N THR A 280 -11.26 -5.07 24.81
CA THR A 280 -12.41 -4.29 25.33
C THR A 280 -12.13 -2.80 25.48
N LYS A 281 -10.86 -2.39 25.57
CA LYS A 281 -10.44 -0.98 25.57
C LYS A 281 -10.82 -0.25 24.27
N TYR A 282 -10.84 -0.98 23.15
CA TYR A 282 -11.08 -0.39 21.83
C TYR A 282 -12.38 -0.86 21.20
N PHE A 283 -12.89 -2.03 21.59
CA PHE A 283 -14.13 -2.61 21.07
C PHE A 283 -15.18 -2.67 22.18
N ILE A 284 -16.13 -1.74 22.14
CA ILE A 284 -17.23 -1.58 23.10
C ILE A 284 -18.50 -2.14 22.45
N PHE A 285 -18.52 -3.46 22.24
CA PHE A 285 -19.67 -4.16 21.69
C PHE A 285 -20.63 -4.58 22.80
N ASP A 286 -21.73 -3.83 22.94
CA ASP A 286 -22.86 -4.22 23.80
C ASP A 286 -24.05 -4.77 23.00
N ASP A 287 -23.92 -4.77 21.66
CA ASP A 287 -24.95 -5.21 20.74
C ASP A 287 -24.96 -6.73 20.55
N THR A 288 -26.17 -7.33 20.60
CA THR A 288 -26.41 -8.74 20.32
C THR A 288 -27.38 -8.98 19.17
N THR A 289 -27.65 -7.98 18.32
CA THR A 289 -28.47 -8.19 17.12
C THR A 289 -27.73 -9.03 16.09
N PHE A 290 -28.43 -9.49 15.05
CA PHE A 290 -27.78 -10.08 13.88
C PHE A 290 -27.35 -8.98 12.89
N TYR A 291 -26.53 -9.35 11.91
CA TYR A 291 -26.23 -8.45 10.79
C TYR A 291 -27.47 -8.29 9.90
N HIS A 292 -27.82 -7.04 9.60
CA HIS A 292 -28.83 -6.70 8.61
C HIS A 292 -28.19 -6.64 7.22
N PHE A 293 -28.72 -7.41 6.27
CA PHE A 293 -28.22 -7.49 4.90
C PHE A 293 -29.06 -6.58 4.01
N ILE A 294 -28.42 -5.57 3.43
CA ILE A 294 -29.02 -4.64 2.49
C ILE A 294 -28.64 -5.13 1.08
N ASN A 295 -29.66 -5.58 0.34
CA ASN A 295 -29.57 -6.09 -1.04
C ASN A 295 -30.00 -5.05 -2.05
#